data_AF-A0A7Y9WIX7-F1
#
_entry.id   AF-A0A7Y9WIX7-F1
#
_cell.length_a   1.000
_cell.length_b   1.000
_cell.length_c   1.000
_cell.angle_alpha   90.00
_cell.angle_beta   90.00
_cell.angle_gamma   90.00
#
_symmetry.space_group_name_H-M   'P 1'
#
loop_
_entity.id
_entity.type
_entity.pdbx_description
1 polymer ?
#
loop_
_entity_poly.entity_id
_entity_poly.type
_entity_poly.pdbx_seq_one_letter_code
_entity_poly.pdbx_strand_id
1 'polypeptide(L)'
;MTVEEAAKYLFVSRSHIRVLLASGTLLEVLPGNPLGEVEVEVASVQAYRERLDAARRAWLDAQTEDNDPVRSQVLRRPPPDDS
;
A
#
# COMPACT_ATOMS: atom_id res chain seq x y z
N MET A 1 -18.26 -9.18 6.34
CA MET A 1 -18.03 -8.08 7.31
C MET A 1 -18.73 -6.83 6.78
N THR A 2 -19.18 -5.94 7.64
CA THR A 2 -19.88 -4.71 7.19
C THR A 2 -18.89 -3.71 6.57
N VAL A 3 -19.41 -2.77 5.80
CA VAL A 3 -18.64 -1.61 5.29
C VAL A 3 -17.97 -0.84 6.43
N GLU A 4 -18.64 -0.72 7.59
CA GLU A 4 -18.07 -0.04 8.77
C GLU A 4 -16.89 -0.82 9.37
N GLU A 5 -17.01 -2.13 9.50
CA GLU A 5 -15.94 -2.99 10.00
C GLU A 5 -14.73 -2.98 9.07
N ALA A 6 -14.95 -3.08 7.76
CA ALA A 6 -13.89 -2.98 6.76
C ALA A 6 -13.16 -1.63 6.82
N ALA A 7 -13.92 -0.53 6.97
CA ALA A 7 -13.36 0.82 7.09
C ALA A 7 -12.47 0.95 8.34
N LYS A 8 -12.93 0.44 9.49
CA LYS A 8 -12.14 0.41 10.73
C LYS A 8 -10.89 -0.46 10.58
N TYR A 9 -11.02 -1.63 9.98
CA TYR A 9 -9.91 -2.56 9.80
C TYR A 9 -8.80 -2.03 8.89
N LEU A 10 -9.17 -1.34 7.81
CA LEU A 10 -8.23 -0.74 6.86
C LEU A 10 -7.81 0.69 7.25
N PHE A 11 -8.39 1.25 8.31
CA PHE A 11 -8.16 2.62 8.76
C PHE A 11 -8.47 3.67 7.67
N VAL A 12 -9.62 3.52 7.01
CA VAL A 12 -10.12 4.39 5.92
C VAL A 12 -11.57 4.80 6.16
N SER A 13 -12.11 5.68 5.31
CA SER A 13 -13.51 6.08 5.39
C SER A 13 -14.46 5.04 4.79
N ARG A 14 -15.73 5.03 5.21
CA ARG A 14 -16.77 4.18 4.61
C ARG A 14 -16.96 4.46 3.12
N SER A 15 -16.82 5.72 2.70
CA SER A 15 -16.87 6.11 1.30
C SER A 15 -15.73 5.47 0.49
N HIS A 16 -14.54 5.36 1.09
CA HIS A 16 -13.40 4.70 0.45
C HIS A 16 -13.69 3.21 0.21
N ILE A 17 -14.28 2.51 1.18
CA ILE A 17 -14.70 1.10 1.00
C ILE A 17 -15.68 0.95 -0.15
N ARG A 18 -16.67 1.84 -0.28
CA ARG A 18 -17.62 1.81 -1.41
C ARG A 18 -16.94 2.01 -2.76
N VAL A 19 -15.94 2.89 -2.83
CA VAL A 19 -15.13 3.06 -4.05
C VAL A 19 -14.36 1.77 -4.38
N LEU A 20 -13.77 1.11 -3.37
CA LEU A 20 -13.04 -0.14 -3.58
C LEU A 20 -13.95 -1.30 -4.02
N LEU A 21 -15.20 -1.33 -3.56
CA LEU A 21 -16.21 -2.29 -4.04
C LEU A 21 -16.61 -1.97 -5.48
N ALA A 22 -16.90 -0.70 -5.79
CA ALA A 22 -17.26 -0.27 -7.13
C ALA A 22 -16.13 -0.51 -8.16
N SER A 23 -14.86 -0.45 -7.72
CA SER A 23 -13.70 -0.76 -8.55
C SER A 23 -13.37 -2.26 -8.63
N GLY A 24 -14.11 -3.12 -7.93
CA GLY A 24 -13.84 -4.56 -7.85
C GLY A 24 -12.54 -4.92 -7.11
N THR A 25 -11.96 -3.96 -6.38
CA THR A 25 -10.76 -4.18 -5.57
C THR A 25 -11.09 -4.95 -4.29
N LEU A 26 -12.25 -4.63 -3.69
CA LEU A 26 -12.90 -5.44 -2.68
C LEU A 26 -14.09 -6.15 -3.30
N LEU A 27 -14.45 -7.30 -2.74
CA LEU A 27 -15.56 -8.12 -3.20
C LEU A 27 -16.73 -8.04 -2.22
N GLU A 28 -17.94 -8.01 -2.77
CA GLU A 28 -19.17 -8.18 -2.00
C GLU A 28 -19.46 -9.67 -1.81
N VAL A 29 -20.00 -10.04 -0.65
CA VAL A 29 -20.48 -11.39 -0.40
C VAL A 29 -21.79 -11.60 -1.16
N LEU A 30 -21.86 -12.69 -1.95
CA LEU A 30 -23.04 -13.06 -2.72
C LEU A 30 -23.57 -14.46 -2.32
N PRO A 31 -24.90 -14.68 -2.28
CA PRO A 31 -25.95 -13.66 -2.49
C PRO A 31 -25.96 -12.63 -1.34
N GLY A 32 -26.28 -11.38 -1.69
CA GLY A 32 -26.27 -10.27 -0.73
C GLY A 32 -27.22 -10.49 0.44
N ASN A 33 -26.99 -9.77 1.54
CA ASN A 33 -27.81 -9.87 2.74
C ASN A 33 -29.29 -9.55 2.43
N PRO A 34 -30.26 -10.34 2.92
CA PRO A 34 -31.69 -10.10 2.70
C PRO A 34 -32.21 -8.75 3.24
N LEU A 35 -31.46 -8.09 4.13
CA LEU A 35 -31.74 -6.74 4.64
C LEU A 35 -31.27 -5.62 3.71
N GLY A 36 -30.60 -5.95 2.59
CA GLY A 36 -30.05 -4.98 1.64
C GLY A 36 -28.75 -4.32 2.11
N GLU A 37 -28.18 -4.79 3.23
CA GLU A 37 -26.88 -4.32 3.70
C GLU A 37 -25.75 -4.93 2.86
N VAL A 38 -24.77 -4.09 2.51
CA VAL A 38 -23.59 -4.53 1.76
C VAL A 38 -22.62 -5.20 2.72
N GLU A 39 -22.38 -6.49 2.49
CA GLU A 39 -21.35 -7.26 3.17
C GLU A 39 -20.12 -7.40 2.28
N VAL A 40 -18.96 -7.07 2.85
CA VAL A 40 -17.66 -7.18 2.20
C VAL A 40 -17.04 -8.53 2.55
N GLU A 41 -16.52 -9.20 1.53
CA GLU A 41 -15.81 -10.46 1.65
C GLU A 41 -14.49 -10.27 2.40
N VAL A 42 -14.33 -11.00 3.51
CA VAL A 42 -13.20 -10.85 4.43
C VAL A 42 -11.86 -11.14 3.75
N ALA A 43 -11.80 -12.17 2.90
CA ALA A 43 -10.58 -12.55 2.20
C ALA A 43 -10.09 -11.43 1.27
N SER A 44 -11.00 -10.75 0.56
CA SER A 44 -10.65 -9.61 -0.30
C SER A 44 -10.06 -8.44 0.50
N VAL A 45 -10.58 -8.17 1.70
CA VAL A 45 -10.09 -7.13 2.61
C VAL A 45 -8.69 -7.46 3.14
N GLN A 46 -8.46 -8.71 3.53
CA GLN A 46 -7.15 -9.17 3.99
C GLN A 46 -6.10 -9.07 2.88
N ALA A 47 -6.42 -9.57 1.68
CA ALA A 47 -5.54 -9.49 0.53
C ALA A 47 -5.22 -8.03 0.15
N TYR A 48 -6.19 -7.12 0.26
CA TYR A 48 -5.95 -5.70 0.03
C TYR A 48 -4.98 -5.10 1.06
N ARG A 49 -5.14 -5.44 2.34
CA ARG A 49 -4.22 -4.99 3.39
C ARG A 49 -2.80 -5.51 3.19
N GLU A 50 -2.65 -6.78 2.85
CA GLU A 50 -1.33 -7.38 2.56
C GLU A 50 -0.63 -6.67 1.41
N ARG A 51 -1.36 -6.27 0.37
CA ARG A 51 -0.83 -5.46 -0.74
C ARG A 51 -0.37 -4.08 -0.26
N LEU A 52 -1.13 -3.41 0.60
CA LEU A 52 -0.72 -2.13 1.19
C LEU A 52 0.54 -2.27 2.04
N ASP A 53 0.63 -3.32 2.85
CA ASP A 53 1.80 -3.59 3.68
C ASP A 53 3.03 -3.93 2.83
N ALA A 54 2.87 -4.72 1.77
CA ALA A 54 3.94 -5.02 0.82
C ALA A 54 4.43 -3.75 0.09
N ALA A 55 3.51 -2.90 -0.38
CA ALA A 55 3.86 -1.64 -1.04
C ALA A 55 4.59 -0.69 -0.08
N ARG A 56 4.16 -0.62 1.19
CA ARG A 56 4.85 0.16 2.22
C ARG A 56 6.27 -0.36 2.47
N ARG A 57 6.47 -1.68 2.58
CA ARG A 57 7.80 -2.29 2.75
C ARG A 57 8.69 -2.01 1.56
N ALA A 58 8.21 -2.24 0.34
CA ALA A 58 8.96 -1.95 -0.88
C ALA A 58 9.35 -0.47 -0.98
N TRP A 59 8.47 0.45 -0.57
CA TRP A 59 8.81 1.87 -0.50
C TRP A 59 9.92 2.14 0.52
N LEU A 60 9.83 1.58 1.74
CA LEU A 60 10.87 1.74 2.76
C LEU A 60 12.22 1.17 2.30
N ASP A 61 12.21 -0.02 1.69
CA ASP A 61 13.43 -0.67 1.18
C ASP A 61 14.07 0.16 0.07
N ALA A 62 13.26 0.78 -0.80
CA ALA A 62 13.74 1.68 -1.85
C ALA A 62 14.33 3.00 -1.33
N GLN A 63 14.10 3.36 -0.06
CA GLN A 63 14.70 4.52 0.60
C GLN A 63 16.01 4.19 1.35
N THR A 64 16.55 2.98 1.22
CA THR A 64 17.87 2.63 1.81
C THR A 64 19.03 3.25 1.03
N GLU A 65 20.13 3.51 1.75
CA GLU A 65 21.29 4.36 1.40
C GLU A 65 22.09 3.98 0.14
N ASP A 66 21.71 2.90 -0.57
CA ASP A 66 22.35 2.45 -1.81
C ASP A 66 21.85 3.21 -3.06
N ASN A 67 20.85 4.08 -2.90
CA ASN A 67 20.31 4.93 -3.96
C ASN A 67 20.76 6.40 -3.81
N ASP A 68 21.91 6.62 -3.17
CA ASP A 68 22.55 7.94 -3.09
C ASP A 68 23.58 8.09 -4.24
N PRO A 69 23.26 8.80 -5.34
CA PRO A 69 24.17 8.96 -6.48
C PRO A 69 25.41 9.82 -6.15
N VAL A 70 25.53 10.34 -4.92
CA VAL A 70 26.56 11.32 -4.54
C VAL A 70 27.88 10.67 -4.11
N ARG A 71 27.92 9.37 -3.76
CA ARG A 71 29.16 8.71 -3.31
C ARG A 71 30.18 8.40 -4.42
N SER A 72 29.81 8.49 -5.70
CA SER A 72 30.72 8.15 -6.81
C SER A 72 31.60 9.31 -7.30
N GLN A 73 31.52 10.53 -6.73
CA GLN A 73 32.29 11.68 -7.23
C GLN A 73 33.44 12.17 -6.33
N VAL A 74 33.68 11.58 -5.16
CA VAL A 74 34.74 12.03 -4.23
C VAL A 74 36.00 11.15 -4.28
N LEU A 75 36.41 10.67 -5.45
CA LEU A 75 37.70 9.97 -5.60
C LEU A 75 38.38 10.17 -6.96
N ARG A 76 38.27 11.39 -7.51
CA ARG A 76 39.14 11.86 -8.60
C ARG A 76 39.66 13.27 -8.33
N ARG A 77 40.41 13.45 -7.23
CA ARG A 77 41.42 14.52 -7.19
C ARG A 77 42.78 13.88 -7.47
N PRO A 78 43.46 14.19 -8.59
CA PRO A 78 44.87 13.85 -8.72
C PRO A 78 45.68 14.63 -7.65
N PRO A 79 46.78 14.05 -7.14
CA PRO A 79 47.63 14.72 -6.17
C PRO A 79 48.20 16.03 -6.76
N PRO A 80 48.50 17.03 -5.93
CA PRO A 80 49.18 18.23 -6.42
C PRO A 80 50.58 17.85 -6.92
N ASP A 81 50.91 18.27 -8.14
CA ASP A 81 52.28 18.28 -8.64
C ASP A 81 53.08 19.29 -7.80
N ASP A 82 54.00 18.79 -6.98
CA ASP A 82 55.06 19.60 -6.39
C ASP A 82 56.10 19.88 -7.48
N SER A 83 56.23 21.14 -7.88
CA SER A 83 57.33 21.68 -8.68
C SER A 83 57.88 22.95 -8.02
#